data_AF-A0A6X7XC02-F1
#
_entry.id   AF-A0A6X7XC02-F1
#
_cell.length_a   1.000
_cell.length_b   1.000
_cell.length_c   1.000
_cell.angle_alpha   90.00
_cell.angle_beta   90.00
_cell.angle_gamma   90.00
#
_symmetry.space_group_name_H-M   'P 1'
#
loop_
_entity.id
_entity.type
_entity.pdbx_description
1 polymer ?
#
loop_
_entity_poly.entity_id
_entity_poly.type
_entity_poly.pdbx_seq_one_letter_code
_entity_poly.pdbx_strand_id
1 'polypeptide(L)'
;MNEFSLDTLKSYIDRNQTSLFYDYLTKHQLDTNMNILSWCLLSIFSKSENENHQYYNLFCLVVGLFKDVNTPINGRLPLEIAYSINNIKFYIHLLLNGADPQKKNSKYQSTYEMIIKDENEKFLSYIMRYEQSLINEIQKRKSTQ
;
A
#
# COMPACT_ATOMS: atom_id res chain seq x y z
N MET A 1 2.21 -23.13 -23.85
CA MET A 1 2.21 -22.20 -22.69
C MET A 1 0.76 -21.95 -22.33
N ASN A 2 0.38 -22.05 -21.05
CA ASN A 2 -0.94 -21.53 -20.67
C ASN A 2 -0.90 -20.01 -20.86
N GLU A 3 -1.89 -19.47 -21.54
CA GLU A 3 -2.02 -18.04 -21.79
C GLU A 3 -2.29 -17.29 -20.48
N PHE A 4 -1.82 -16.04 -20.40
CA PHE A 4 -2.16 -15.17 -19.28
C PHE A 4 -3.68 -14.89 -19.29
N SER A 5 -4.30 -14.92 -18.12
CA SER A 5 -5.72 -14.69 -17.90
C SER A 5 -5.91 -13.79 -16.69
N LEU A 6 -6.41 -12.59 -16.93
CA LEU A 6 -6.74 -11.65 -15.86
C LEU A 6 -7.84 -12.21 -14.93
N ASP A 7 -8.78 -13.00 -15.47
CA ASP A 7 -9.83 -13.66 -14.70
C ASP A 7 -9.26 -14.70 -13.72
N THR A 8 -8.22 -15.42 -14.12
CA THR A 8 -7.53 -16.37 -13.23
C THR A 8 -6.86 -15.63 -12.08
N LEU A 9 -6.12 -14.55 -12.38
CA LEU A 9 -5.49 -13.72 -11.37
C LEU A 9 -6.51 -13.08 -10.42
N LYS A 10 -7.63 -12.59 -10.96
CA LYS A 10 -8.77 -12.05 -10.21
C LYS A 10 -9.36 -13.09 -9.26
N SER A 11 -9.58 -14.31 -9.74
CA SER A 11 -10.10 -15.42 -8.94
C SER A 11 -9.21 -15.73 -7.73
N TYR A 12 -7.88 -15.70 -7.91
CA TYR A 12 -6.95 -15.89 -6.78
C TYR A 12 -7.03 -14.76 -5.75
N ILE A 13 -7.20 -13.51 -6.18
CA ILE A 13 -7.46 -12.39 -5.27
C ILE A 13 -8.79 -12.59 -4.57
N ASP A 14 -9.88 -12.82 -5.32
CA ASP A 14 -11.25 -12.98 -4.79
C ASP A 14 -11.36 -14.09 -3.74
N ARG A 15 -10.58 -15.16 -3.88
CA ARG A 15 -10.53 -16.30 -2.97
C ARG A 15 -9.40 -16.21 -1.92
N ASN A 16 -8.68 -15.09 -1.88
CA ASN A 16 -7.54 -14.84 -0.99
C ASN A 16 -6.42 -15.93 -1.07
N GLN A 17 -6.20 -16.50 -2.25
CA GLN A 17 -5.25 -17.60 -2.49
C GLN A 17 -3.84 -17.05 -2.74
N THR A 18 -3.19 -16.54 -1.69
CA THR A 18 -1.91 -15.80 -1.77
C THR A 18 -0.79 -16.58 -2.49
N SER A 19 -0.63 -17.87 -2.22
CA SER A 19 0.41 -18.70 -2.86
C SER A 19 0.15 -18.86 -4.36
N LEU A 20 -1.08 -19.26 -4.74
CA LEU A 20 -1.44 -19.44 -6.15
C LEU A 20 -1.35 -18.12 -6.93
N PHE A 21 -1.71 -17.02 -6.28
CA PHE A 21 -1.52 -15.68 -6.84
C PHE A 21 -0.04 -15.40 -7.16
N TYR A 22 0.87 -15.64 -6.22
CA TYR A 22 2.30 -15.38 -6.40
C TYR A 22 2.93 -16.32 -7.44
N ASP A 23 2.60 -17.61 -7.40
CA ASP A 23 3.05 -18.60 -8.38
C ASP A 23 2.61 -18.19 -9.79
N TYR A 24 1.38 -17.68 -9.92
CA TYR A 24 0.84 -17.20 -11.19
C TYR A 24 1.56 -15.96 -11.70
N LEU A 25 1.80 -14.95 -10.85
CA LEU A 25 2.57 -13.76 -11.24
C LEU A 25 3.96 -14.16 -11.75
N THR A 26 4.68 -15.00 -11.01
CA THR A 26 6.05 -15.41 -11.32
C THR A 26 6.11 -16.23 -12.61
N LYS A 27 5.21 -17.22 -12.77
CA LYS A 27 5.11 -18.06 -13.96
C LYS A 27 4.93 -17.23 -15.24
N HIS A 28 4.21 -16.12 -15.15
CA HIS A 28 3.93 -15.21 -16.26
C HIS A 28 4.84 -13.97 -16.29
N GLN A 29 5.85 -13.88 -15.41
CA GLN A 29 6.79 -12.74 -15.31
C GLN A 29 6.09 -11.38 -15.11
N LEU A 30 5.02 -11.37 -14.32
CA LEU A 30 4.20 -10.18 -14.03
C LEU A 30 4.56 -9.51 -12.70
N ASP A 31 5.48 -10.10 -11.93
CA ASP A 31 5.98 -9.63 -10.64
C ASP A 31 6.74 -8.29 -10.71
N THR A 32 7.07 -7.83 -11.92
CA THR A 32 7.63 -6.50 -12.16
C THR A 32 6.74 -5.60 -13.03
N ASN A 33 5.58 -6.09 -13.45
CA ASN A 33 4.65 -5.37 -14.32
C ASN A 33 3.77 -4.43 -13.48
N MET A 34 4.14 -3.14 -13.46
CA MET A 34 3.47 -2.14 -12.62
C MET A 34 2.00 -1.93 -12.95
N ASN A 35 1.56 -2.14 -14.20
CA ASN A 35 0.14 -2.03 -14.54
C ASN A 35 -0.67 -3.16 -13.89
N ILE A 36 -0.13 -4.39 -13.93
CA ILE A 36 -0.75 -5.54 -13.27
C ILE A 36 -0.70 -5.40 -11.75
N LEU A 37 0.46 -5.05 -11.18
CA LEU A 37 0.59 -4.87 -9.72
C LEU A 37 -0.32 -3.74 -9.20
N SER A 38 -0.44 -2.65 -9.94
CA SER A 38 -1.37 -1.56 -9.61
C SER A 38 -2.83 -1.98 -9.66
N TRP A 39 -3.21 -2.77 -10.67
CA TRP A 39 -4.56 -3.36 -10.75
C TRP A 39 -4.84 -4.35 -9.61
N CYS A 40 -3.87 -5.19 -9.25
CA CYS A 40 -3.97 -6.10 -8.11
C CYS A 40 -4.15 -5.33 -6.81
N LEU A 41 -3.35 -4.29 -6.59
CA LEU A 41 -3.42 -3.48 -5.37
C LEU A 41 -4.78 -2.78 -5.24
N LEU A 42 -5.31 -2.21 -6.33
CA LEU A 42 -6.67 -1.66 -6.35
C LEU A 42 -7.74 -2.70 -6.02
N SER A 43 -7.63 -3.90 -6.59
CA SER A 43 -8.57 -5.01 -6.36
C SER A 43 -8.56 -5.47 -4.89
N ILE A 44 -7.40 -5.42 -4.24
CA ILE A 44 -7.25 -5.70 -2.81
C ILE A 44 -7.88 -4.57 -1.97
N PHE A 45 -7.59 -3.30 -2.31
CA PHE A 45 -8.16 -2.15 -1.61
C PHE A 45 -9.69 -2.16 -1.63
N SER A 46 -10.32 -2.44 -2.78
CA SER A 46 -11.78 -2.46 -2.91
C SER A 46 -12.49 -3.54 -2.07
N LYS A 47 -11.73 -4.48 -1.49
CA LYS A 47 -12.25 -5.58 -0.65
C LYS A 47 -11.90 -5.43 0.83
N SER A 48 -11.19 -4.36 1.17
CA SER A 48 -10.51 -4.22 2.47
C SER A 48 -10.95 -2.95 3.21
N GLU A 49 -12.18 -2.49 2.98
CA GLU A 49 -12.72 -1.32 3.69
C GLU A 49 -12.87 -1.56 5.20
N ASN A 50 -12.79 -0.49 5.98
CA ASN A 50 -13.06 -0.44 7.41
C ASN A 50 -12.31 -1.52 8.21
N GLU A 51 -10.99 -1.53 8.07
CA GLU A 51 -10.10 -2.45 8.79
C GLU A 51 -10.38 -3.94 8.51
N ASN A 52 -11.02 -4.29 7.39
CA ASN A 52 -11.02 -5.68 6.94
C ASN A 52 -9.60 -6.09 6.54
N HIS A 53 -9.01 -6.95 7.36
CA HIS A 53 -7.62 -7.41 7.21
C HIS A 53 -7.48 -8.78 6.54
N GLN A 54 -8.56 -9.36 6.03
CA GLN A 54 -8.54 -10.68 5.37
C GLN A 54 -7.47 -10.75 4.26
N TYR A 55 -7.30 -9.67 3.51
CA TYR A 55 -6.38 -9.58 2.38
C TYR A 55 -4.98 -9.06 2.76
N TYR A 56 -4.65 -8.97 4.05
CA TYR A 56 -3.38 -8.37 4.49
C TYR A 56 -2.14 -9.08 3.92
N ASN A 57 -2.14 -10.41 3.82
CA ASN A 57 -0.99 -11.14 3.27
C ASN A 57 -0.82 -10.87 1.76
N LEU A 58 -1.91 -10.88 1.00
CA LEU A 58 -1.91 -10.47 -0.41
C LEU A 58 -1.44 -9.03 -0.58
N PHE A 59 -1.91 -8.13 0.29
CA PHE A 59 -1.51 -6.73 0.30
C PHE A 59 0.01 -6.58 0.52
N CYS A 60 0.56 -7.20 1.56
CA CYS A 60 2.00 -7.17 1.86
C CYS A 60 2.82 -7.72 0.69
N LEU A 61 2.39 -8.83 0.09
CA LEU A 61 3.04 -9.41 -1.07
C LEU A 61 3.07 -8.43 -2.24
N VAL A 62 1.91 -7.85 -2.62
CA VAL A 62 1.83 -6.92 -3.75
C VAL A 62 2.65 -5.66 -3.47
N VAL A 63 2.56 -5.07 -2.27
CA VAL A 63 3.35 -3.90 -1.88
C VAL A 63 4.85 -4.20 -1.91
N GLY A 64 5.28 -5.37 -1.47
CA GLY A 64 6.68 -5.79 -1.52
C GLY A 64 7.24 -5.95 -2.94
N LEU A 65 6.38 -6.07 -3.95
CA LEU A 65 6.77 -6.11 -5.36
C LEU A 65 6.84 -4.71 -6.00
N PHE A 66 6.34 -3.66 -5.33
CA PHE A 66 6.46 -2.29 -5.84
C PHE A 66 7.88 -1.76 -5.67
N LYS A 67 8.42 -1.15 -6.73
CA LYS A 67 9.68 -0.39 -6.67
C LYS A 67 9.54 0.95 -5.94
N ASP A 68 8.39 1.61 -6.09
CA ASP A 68 8.08 2.87 -5.42
C ASP A 68 6.58 2.91 -5.07
N VAL A 69 6.28 2.77 -3.78
CA VAL A 69 4.91 2.84 -3.23
C VAL A 69 4.30 4.24 -3.31
N ASN A 70 5.06 5.24 -3.73
CA ASN A 70 4.59 6.61 -3.98
C ASN A 70 4.17 6.85 -5.43
N THR A 71 4.15 5.82 -6.28
CA THR A 71 3.64 5.93 -7.65
C THR A 71 2.11 6.05 -7.62
N PRO A 72 1.51 7.11 -8.19
CA PRO A 72 0.06 7.25 -8.22
C PRO A 72 -0.60 6.13 -9.04
N ILE A 73 -1.68 5.57 -8.49
CA ILE A 73 -2.54 4.60 -9.16
C ILE A 73 -3.87 5.29 -9.45
N ASN A 74 -4.22 5.42 -10.74
CA ASN A 74 -5.37 6.21 -11.20
C ASN A 74 -5.39 7.64 -10.60
N GLY A 75 -4.22 8.29 -10.51
CA GLY A 75 -4.06 9.65 -10.01
C GLY A 75 -4.10 9.81 -8.48
N ARG A 76 -4.26 8.72 -7.73
CA ARG A 76 -4.29 8.68 -6.26
C ARG A 76 -3.06 7.97 -5.72
N LEU A 77 -2.52 8.41 -4.60
CA LEU A 77 -1.40 7.71 -3.95
C LEU A 77 -1.91 6.45 -3.23
N PRO A 78 -1.17 5.33 -3.20
CA PRO A 78 -1.57 4.15 -2.42
C PRO A 78 -1.90 4.47 -0.96
N LEU A 79 -1.13 5.36 -0.34
CA LEU A 79 -1.36 5.84 1.04
C LEU A 79 -2.69 6.60 1.18
N GLU A 80 -3.06 7.41 0.19
CA GLU A 80 -4.35 8.10 0.11
C GLU A 80 -5.51 7.10 0.00
N ILE A 81 -5.34 6.05 -0.79
CA ILE A 81 -6.37 5.02 -0.96
C ILE A 81 -6.58 4.28 0.37
N ALA A 82 -5.51 3.84 1.03
CA ALA A 82 -5.56 3.18 2.33
C ALA A 82 -6.26 4.04 3.40
N TYR A 83 -6.01 5.36 3.40
CA TYR A 83 -6.73 6.31 4.24
C TYR A 83 -8.23 6.36 3.91
N SER A 84 -8.58 6.53 2.63
CA SER A 84 -9.98 6.68 2.20
C SER A 84 -10.86 5.45 2.47
N ILE A 85 -10.28 4.25 2.49
CA ILE A 85 -11.00 3.02 2.84
C ILE A 85 -10.97 2.73 4.36
N ASN A 86 -10.45 3.66 5.16
CA ASN A 86 -10.32 3.54 6.61
C ASN A 86 -9.61 2.23 7.05
N ASN A 87 -8.50 1.88 6.39
CA ASN A 87 -7.72 0.69 6.72
C ASN A 87 -6.35 1.08 7.28
N ILE A 88 -6.29 1.26 8.61
CA ILE A 88 -5.08 1.73 9.29
C ILE A 88 -3.90 0.77 9.13
N LYS A 89 -4.17 -0.54 9.06
CA LYS A 89 -3.11 -1.55 8.96
C LYS A 89 -2.41 -1.47 7.60
N PHE A 90 -3.17 -1.26 6.53
CA PHE A 90 -2.60 -1.02 5.20
C PHE A 90 -1.85 0.30 5.17
N TYR A 91 -2.42 1.34 5.77
CA TYR A 91 -1.79 2.66 5.87
C TYR A 91 -0.42 2.61 6.56
N ILE A 92 -0.34 2.00 7.74
CA ILE A 92 0.93 1.82 8.48
C ILE A 92 1.92 1.01 7.65
N HIS A 93 1.48 -0.08 7.03
CA HIS A 93 2.37 -0.91 6.24
C HIS A 93 2.94 -0.16 5.02
N LEU A 94 2.17 0.76 4.41
CA LEU A 94 2.69 1.63 3.34
C LEU A 94 3.74 2.61 3.87
N LEU A 95 3.52 3.24 5.04
CA LEU A 95 4.53 4.11 5.67
C LEU A 95 5.83 3.35 5.94
N LEU A 96 5.73 2.12 6.45
CA LEU A 96 6.89 1.26 6.70
C LEU A 96 7.64 0.87 5.41
N ASN A 97 6.96 0.90 4.26
CA ASN A 97 7.55 0.66 2.94
C ASN A 97 7.92 1.97 2.20
N GLY A 98 8.02 3.09 2.91
CA GLY A 98 8.53 4.35 2.37
C GLY A 98 7.47 5.23 1.68
N ALA A 99 6.18 5.00 1.94
CA ALA A 99 5.15 5.93 1.50
C ALA A 99 5.31 7.27 2.24
N ASP A 100 5.28 8.36 1.47
CA ASP A 100 5.42 9.72 1.98
C ASP A 100 4.03 10.35 2.24
N PRO A 101 3.66 10.62 3.50
CA PRO A 101 2.38 11.24 3.83
C PRO A 101 2.24 12.68 3.34
N GLN A 102 3.36 13.37 3.04
CA GLN A 102 3.39 14.74 2.53
C GLN A 102 3.39 14.82 1.00
N LYS A 103 3.62 13.69 0.30
CA LYS A 103 3.57 13.67 -1.16
C LYS A 103 2.19 14.08 -1.65
N LYS A 104 2.17 15.00 -2.61
CA LYS A 104 0.94 15.53 -3.19
C LYS A 104 0.42 14.60 -4.30
N ASN A 105 -0.88 14.35 -4.27
CA ASN A 105 -1.58 13.65 -5.34
C ASN A 105 -1.84 14.57 -6.55
N SER A 106 -2.59 14.07 -7.53
CA SER A 106 -2.99 14.83 -8.73
C SER A 106 -3.87 16.06 -8.46
N LYS A 107 -4.45 16.19 -7.26
CA LYS A 107 -5.22 17.34 -6.79
C LYS A 107 -4.37 18.32 -5.96
N TYR A 108 -3.04 18.15 -5.96
CA TYR A 108 -2.10 18.94 -5.16
C TYR A 108 -2.32 18.87 -3.65
N GLN A 109 -2.97 17.80 -3.17
CA GLN A 109 -3.23 17.56 -1.75
C GLN A 109 -2.46 16.33 -1.28
N SER A 110 -1.88 16.40 -0.08
CA SER A 110 -1.22 15.27 0.56
C SER A 110 -2.18 14.51 1.48
N THR A 111 -1.88 13.23 1.75
CA THR A 111 -2.67 12.44 2.70
C THR A 111 -2.60 13.03 4.12
N TYR A 112 -1.48 13.65 4.49
CA TYR A 112 -1.34 14.36 5.75
C TYR A 112 -2.31 15.56 5.87
N GLU A 113 -2.40 16.38 4.83
CA GLU A 113 -3.34 17.52 4.77
C GLU A 113 -4.80 17.04 4.85
N MET A 114 -5.13 15.90 4.22
CA MET A 114 -6.47 15.30 4.31
C MET A 114 -6.80 14.88 5.75
N ILE A 115 -5.89 14.17 6.41
CA ILE A 115 -6.08 13.69 7.79
C ILE A 115 -6.27 14.86 8.77
N ILE A 116 -5.49 15.94 8.62
CA ILE A 116 -5.65 17.15 9.44
C ILE A 116 -7.00 17.79 9.21
N LYS A 117 -7.40 17.97 7.94
CA LYS A 117 -8.68 18.60 7.57
C LYS A 117 -9.87 17.81 8.11
N ASP A 118 -9.78 16.49 8.08
CA ASP A 118 -10.84 15.59 8.54
C ASP A 118 -10.82 15.38 10.07
N GLU A 119 -9.86 16.00 10.78
CA GLU A 119 -9.65 15.86 12.23
C GLU A 119 -9.51 14.38 12.67
N ASN A 120 -8.91 13.55 11.82
CA ASN A 120 -8.84 12.10 12.06
C ASN A 120 -7.69 11.75 13.02
N GLU A 121 -7.96 11.86 14.32
CA GLU A 121 -7.00 11.62 15.41
C GLU A 121 -6.32 10.25 15.32
N LYS A 122 -7.06 9.21 14.90
CA LYS A 122 -6.53 7.85 14.81
C LYS A 122 -5.35 7.81 13.83
N PHE A 123 -5.55 8.26 12.59
CA PHE A 123 -4.49 8.26 11.59
C PHE A 123 -3.38 9.26 11.94
N LEU A 124 -3.73 10.44 12.46
CA LEU A 124 -2.77 11.45 12.88
C LEU A 124 -1.80 10.90 13.95
N SER A 125 -2.32 10.18 14.95
CA SER A 125 -1.51 9.59 16.01
C SER A 125 -0.47 8.59 15.48
N TYR A 126 -0.79 7.85 14.41
CA TYR A 126 0.15 6.90 13.80
C TYR A 126 1.25 7.61 13.02
N ILE A 127 0.94 8.68 12.29
CA ILE A 127 1.95 9.49 11.60
C ILE A 127 2.93 10.08 12.60
N MET A 128 2.43 10.69 13.68
CA MET A 128 3.29 11.28 14.72
C MET A 128 4.20 10.25 15.36
N ARG A 129 3.68 9.04 15.65
CA ARG A 129 4.50 7.92 16.18
C ARG A 129 5.55 7.47 15.19
N TYR A 130 5.21 7.38 13.89
CA TYR A 130 6.14 7.01 12.84
C TYR A 130 7.27 8.04 12.68
N GLU A 131 6.93 9.33 12.61
CA GLU A 131 7.92 10.42 12.52
C GLU A 131 8.83 10.46 13.75
N GLN A 132 8.27 10.29 14.95
CA GLN A 132 9.07 10.21 16.17
C GLN A 132 10.05 9.02 16.14
N SER A 133 9.62 7.86 15.63
CA SER A 133 10.49 6.69 15.46
C SER A 133 11.65 6.99 14.50
N LEU A 134 11.38 7.65 13.37
CA LEU A 134 12.42 8.05 12.41
C LEU A 134 13.42 9.03 13.03
N ILE A 135 12.94 10.03 13.77
CA ILE A 135 13.80 11.01 14.47
C ILE A 135 14.75 10.28 15.44
N ASN A 136 14.21 9.35 16.23
CA ASN A 136 15.00 8.58 17.20
C ASN A 136 16.07 7.73 16.51
N GLU A 137 15.75 7.09 15.38
CA GLU A 137 16.74 6.34 14.59
C GLU A 137 17.86 7.21 14.04
N ILE A 138 17.52 8.40 13.50
CA ILE A 138 18.51 9.34 12.97
C ILE A 138 19.47 9.78 14.07
N GLN A 139 18.95 10.09 15.26
CA GLN A 139 19.77 10.48 16.41
C GLN A 139 20.72 9.36 16.84
N LYS A 140 20.24 8.12 16.92
CA LYS A 140 21.06 6.95 17.28
C LYS A 140 22.22 6.72 16.31
N ARG A 141 22.00 6.92 15.00
CA ARG A 141 23.05 6.79 13.98
C ARG A 141 24.11 7.89 14.10
N LYS A 142 23.72 9.10 14.49
CA LYS A 142 24.65 10.22 14.71
C LYS A 142 25.49 10.06 15.98
N SER A 143 24.97 9.38 17.01
CA SER A 143 25.72 9.13 18.26
C SER A 143 26.68 7.93 18.20
N THR A 144 26.71 7.20 17.08
CA THR A 144 27.59 6.03 16.86
C THR A 144 28.68 6.28 15.81
N GLN A 145 28.76 7.52 15.28
CA GLN A 145 29.86 8.03 14.45
C GLN A 145 30.74 8.96 15.29
#